data_AF-A0A654DWA1-F1
#
_entry.id   AF-A0A654DWA1-F1
#
_cell.length_a   1.000
_cell.length_b   1.000
_cell.length_c   1.000
_cell.angle_alpha   90.00
_cell.angle_beta   90.00
_cell.angle_gamma   90.00
#
_symmetry.space_group_name_H-M   'P 1'
#
loop_
_entity.id
_entity.type
_entity.pdbx_description
1 polymer ?
#
loop_
_entity_poly.entity_id
_entity_poly.type
_entity_poly.pdbx_seq_one_letter_code
_entity_poly.pdbx_strand_id
1 'polypeptide(L)'
;MRPILVIIGLIISLSTYCQSLIDKMGLESCKCLNTINADGDSEQTWEKFNTTCWSRIIEQFKDDINALEFDTTDTEIAEVPEYKRGYELGKIVGVRVFTNMIDNCDEFYEIFKKMIPKVIDPNTVPIYGEGEIDSLTNHIELGINLFDNYCDRAIAYYKKSKTKKAISDLDKAIELKPDQPTPHIYKGIIHRNNKKYCSAAKEFETAYQLGSNPMILIFSRILIRECGN
;
A
#
# COMPACT_ATOMS: atom_id res chain seq x y z
N MET A 1 -16.90 -35.10 -6.43
CA MET A 1 -17.25 -34.29 -5.24
C MET A 1 -16.18 -34.27 -4.15
N ARG A 2 -15.40 -35.32 -3.90
CA ARG A 2 -14.30 -35.32 -2.89
C ARG A 2 -13.08 -34.40 -3.17
N PRO A 3 -12.60 -34.17 -4.41
CA PRO A 3 -11.38 -33.38 -4.62
C PRO A 3 -11.56 -31.88 -4.31
N ILE A 4 -12.75 -31.32 -4.54
CA ILE A 4 -13.03 -29.90 -4.26
C ILE A 4 -13.01 -29.61 -2.75
N LEU A 5 -13.57 -30.49 -1.92
CA LEU A 5 -13.56 -30.33 -0.46
C LEU A 5 -12.15 -30.48 0.15
N VAL A 6 -11.31 -31.33 -0.44
CA VAL A 6 -9.90 -31.48 -0.01
C VAL A 6 -9.08 -30.24 -0.40
N ILE A 7 -9.27 -29.71 -1.61
CA ILE A 7 -8.60 -28.47 -2.07
C ILE A 7 -9.05 -27.28 -1.22
N ILE A 8 -10.36 -27.12 -0.96
CA ILE A 8 -10.88 -26.07 -0.08
C ILE A 8 -10.32 -26.23 1.35
N GLY A 9 -10.27 -27.46 1.88
CA GLY A 9 -9.70 -27.73 3.20
C GLY A 9 -8.21 -27.38 3.29
N LEU A 10 -7.42 -27.68 2.25
CA LEU A 10 -6.00 -27.32 2.16
C LEU A 10 -5.82 -25.79 2.07
N ILE A 11 -6.57 -25.11 1.20
CA ILE A 11 -6.54 -23.63 1.07
C ILE A 11 -6.90 -22.96 2.40
N ILE A 12 -7.95 -23.43 3.09
CA ILE A 12 -8.34 -22.91 4.41
C ILE A 12 -7.21 -23.14 5.41
N SER A 13 -6.64 -24.34 5.47
CA SER A 13 -5.54 -24.64 6.41
C SER A 13 -4.29 -23.79 6.17
N LEU A 14 -3.87 -23.62 4.91
CA LEU A 14 -2.77 -22.76 4.48
C LEU A 14 -3.06 -21.29 4.82
N SER A 15 -4.29 -20.83 4.62
CA SER A 15 -4.71 -19.47 4.99
C SER A 15 -4.65 -19.24 6.51
N THR A 16 -5.06 -20.22 7.31
CA THR A 16 -5.02 -20.12 8.78
C THR A 16 -3.61 -20.21 9.35
N TYR A 17 -2.75 -21.04 8.74
CA TYR A 17 -1.34 -21.15 9.10
C TYR A 17 -0.60 -19.84 8.79
N CYS A 18 -0.81 -19.31 7.58
CA CYS A 18 -0.24 -18.02 7.18
C CYS A 18 -0.70 -16.91 8.13
N GLN A 19 -2.00 -16.83 8.44
CA GLN A 19 -2.50 -15.82 9.38
C GLN A 19 -1.88 -15.96 10.78
N SER A 20 -1.80 -17.19 11.31
CA SER A 20 -1.18 -17.44 12.62
C SER A 20 0.29 -17.04 12.65
N LEU A 21 1.04 -17.29 11.58
CA LEU A 21 2.43 -16.86 11.45
C LEU A 21 2.54 -15.33 11.44
N ILE A 22 1.72 -14.66 10.64
CA ILE A 22 1.66 -13.18 10.58
C ILE A 22 1.36 -12.59 11.96
N ASP A 23 0.39 -13.14 12.70
CA ASP A 23 0.02 -12.67 14.03
C ASP A 23 1.17 -12.86 15.04
N LYS A 24 1.86 -14.00 15.01
CA LYS A 24 3.03 -14.25 15.87
C LYS A 24 4.18 -13.29 15.56
N MET A 25 4.51 -13.12 14.27
CA MET A 25 5.57 -12.22 13.84
C MET A 25 5.25 -10.77 14.20
N GLY A 26 4.00 -10.33 13.99
CA GLY A 26 3.53 -8.99 14.35
C GLY A 26 3.60 -8.74 15.85
N LEU A 27 3.16 -9.70 16.67
CA LEU A 27 3.23 -9.62 18.12
C LEU A 27 4.67 -9.52 18.62
N GLU A 28 5.56 -10.41 18.18
CA GLU A 28 6.97 -10.40 18.62
C GLU A 28 7.72 -9.15 18.12
N SER A 29 7.41 -8.69 16.91
CA SER A 29 7.93 -7.42 16.38
C SER A 29 7.49 -6.23 17.22
N CYS A 30 6.21 -6.17 17.60
CA CYS A 30 5.67 -5.11 18.45
C CYS A 30 6.28 -5.13 19.86
N LYS A 31 6.43 -6.33 20.45
CA LYS A 31 7.14 -6.48 21.74
C LYS A 31 8.55 -5.94 21.65
N CYS A 32 9.30 -6.30 20.62
CA CYS A 32 10.65 -5.81 20.43
C CYS A 32 10.67 -4.29 20.21
N LEU A 33 9.76 -3.76 19.39
CA LEU A 33 9.62 -2.32 19.17
C LEU A 33 9.45 -1.55 20.50
N ASN A 34 8.62 -2.08 21.41
CA ASN A 34 8.41 -1.46 22.72
C ASN A 34 9.63 -1.53 23.65
N THR A 35 10.68 -2.28 23.30
CA THR A 35 11.95 -2.32 24.06
C THR A 35 13.00 -1.37 23.54
N ILE A 36 12.88 -0.89 22.29
CA ILE A 36 13.80 0.10 21.74
C ILE A 36 13.30 1.49 22.11
N ASN A 37 14.16 2.30 22.75
CA ASN A 37 13.80 3.67 23.10
C ASN A 37 13.50 4.46 21.81
N ALA A 38 12.25 4.86 21.65
CA ALA A 38 11.83 5.78 20.60
C ALA A 38 12.20 7.19 21.04
N ASP A 39 13.22 7.77 20.41
CA ASP A 39 13.76 9.10 20.77
C ASP A 39 12.87 10.25 20.25
N GLY A 40 11.60 9.96 19.91
CA GLY A 40 10.64 10.88 19.32
C GLY A 40 10.77 11.07 17.80
N ASP A 41 11.92 10.72 17.22
CA ASP A 41 12.17 10.74 15.77
C ASP A 41 11.72 9.44 15.10
N SER A 42 10.75 9.53 14.18
CA SER A 42 10.15 8.37 13.52
C SER A 42 11.12 7.64 12.57
N GLU A 43 12.07 8.35 11.98
CA GLU A 43 12.99 7.82 10.98
C GLU A 43 14.10 7.00 11.64
N GLN A 44 14.69 7.54 12.71
CA GLN A 44 15.64 6.83 13.57
C GLN A 44 14.99 5.63 14.26
N THR A 45 13.76 5.79 14.75
CA THR A 45 13.03 4.67 15.40
C THR A 45 12.76 3.55 14.39
N TRP A 46 12.38 3.90 13.15
CA TRP A 46 12.22 2.94 12.06
C TRP A 46 13.53 2.22 11.70
N GLU A 47 14.64 2.95 11.62
CA GLU A 47 15.96 2.36 11.36
C GLU A 47 16.40 1.39 12.47
N LYS A 48 16.26 1.80 13.74
CA LYS A 48 16.53 0.93 14.89
C LYS A 48 15.62 -0.30 14.89
N PHE A 49 14.34 -0.14 14.59
CA PHE A 49 13.40 -1.26 14.47
C PHE A 49 13.85 -2.25 13.40
N ASN A 50 14.21 -1.78 12.21
CA ASN A 50 14.63 -2.67 11.12
C ASN A 50 15.90 -3.45 11.45
N THR A 51 16.90 -2.76 12.00
CA THR A 51 18.21 -3.35 12.30
C THR A 51 18.20 -4.25 13.55
N THR A 52 17.40 -3.92 14.55
CA THR A 52 17.42 -4.61 15.87
C THR A 52 16.30 -5.63 16.02
N CYS A 53 15.09 -5.27 15.58
CA CYS A 53 13.90 -6.09 15.78
C CYS A 53 13.57 -6.90 14.53
N TRP A 54 13.30 -6.24 13.42
CA TRP A 54 12.78 -6.91 12.23
C TRP A 54 13.73 -7.96 11.68
N SER A 55 15.03 -7.64 11.56
CA SER A 55 16.05 -8.58 11.10
C SER A 55 16.11 -9.86 11.96
N ARG A 56 15.96 -9.71 13.29
CA ARG A 56 15.90 -10.85 14.22
C ARG A 56 14.61 -11.66 14.08
N ILE A 57 13.47 -11.00 13.90
CA ILE A 57 12.18 -11.69 13.69
C ILE A 57 12.21 -12.49 12.40
N ILE A 58 12.73 -11.93 11.31
CA ILE A 58 12.89 -12.67 10.06
C ILE A 58 13.75 -13.92 10.26
N GLU A 59 14.89 -13.81 10.96
CA GLU A 59 15.73 -14.97 11.23
C GLU A 59 15.05 -16.00 12.15
N GLN A 60 14.33 -15.54 13.18
CA GLN A 60 13.60 -16.41 14.11
C GLN A 60 12.51 -17.24 13.41
N PHE A 61 11.81 -16.66 12.44
CA PHE A 61 10.69 -17.30 11.73
C PHE A 61 11.09 -17.79 10.32
N LYS A 62 12.39 -17.85 10.01
CA LYS A 62 12.88 -18.16 8.68
C LYS A 62 12.36 -19.48 8.12
N ASP A 63 12.35 -20.53 8.93
CA ASP A 63 11.87 -21.84 8.49
C ASP A 63 10.35 -21.84 8.25
N ASP A 64 9.59 -21.17 9.10
CA ASP A 64 8.14 -21.01 8.94
C ASP A 64 7.79 -20.20 7.68
N ILE A 65 8.57 -19.14 7.38
CA ILE A 65 8.45 -18.31 6.17
C ILE A 65 8.76 -19.15 4.92
N ASN A 66 9.84 -19.94 4.97
CA ASN A 66 10.25 -20.80 3.85
C ASN A 66 9.25 -21.95 3.60
N ALA A 67 8.52 -22.37 4.63
CA ALA A 67 7.48 -23.38 4.53
C ALA A 67 6.16 -22.86 3.92
N LEU A 68 6.03 -21.55 3.66
CA LEU A 68 4.84 -21.00 3.00
C LEU A 68 4.82 -21.40 1.52
N GLU A 69 3.85 -22.25 1.17
CA GLU A 69 3.45 -22.49 -0.22
C GLU A 69 2.52 -21.36 -0.66
N PHE A 70 3.02 -20.44 -1.47
CA PHE A 70 2.18 -19.43 -2.13
C PHE A 70 1.70 -19.98 -3.47
N ASP A 71 0.44 -19.68 -3.81
CA ASP A 71 -0.13 -19.97 -5.11
C ASP A 71 0.63 -19.16 -6.17
N THR A 72 1.52 -19.82 -6.92
CA THR A 72 2.36 -19.21 -7.96
C THR A 72 1.61 -19.04 -9.28
N THR A 73 0.27 -18.99 -9.25
CA THR A 73 -0.55 -18.69 -10.44
C THR A 73 -0.30 -17.28 -10.99
N ASP A 74 0.32 -16.39 -10.21
CA ASP A 74 1.09 -15.29 -10.79
C ASP A 74 2.41 -15.85 -11.33
N THR A 75 2.40 -16.12 -12.63
CA THR A 75 3.46 -16.76 -13.43
C THR A 75 4.83 -16.07 -13.38
N GLU A 76 4.97 -14.96 -12.64
CA GLU A 76 6.27 -14.31 -12.43
C GLU A 76 7.11 -14.92 -11.31
N ILE A 77 6.54 -15.72 -10.38
CA ILE A 77 7.29 -16.25 -9.21
C ILE A 77 7.82 -17.68 -9.45
N ALA A 78 7.12 -18.47 -10.27
CA ALA A 78 7.48 -19.88 -10.52
C ALA A 78 8.82 -20.05 -11.27
N GLU A 79 9.27 -19.04 -12.02
CA GLU A 79 10.53 -19.05 -12.78
C GLU A 79 11.67 -18.29 -12.10
N VAL A 80 11.47 -17.88 -10.85
CA VAL A 80 12.41 -17.01 -10.13
C VAL A 80 13.50 -17.84 -9.47
N PRO A 81 14.79 -17.56 -9.72
CA PRO A 81 15.88 -18.21 -9.01
C PRO A 81 15.71 -18.12 -7.49
N GLU A 82 16.14 -19.14 -6.74
CA GLU A 82 15.96 -19.25 -5.28
C GLU A 82 16.34 -17.98 -4.51
N TYR A 83 17.36 -17.25 -4.96
CA TYR A 83 17.78 -15.98 -4.34
C TYR A 83 16.75 -14.84 -4.45
N LYS A 84 15.96 -14.79 -5.53
CA LYS A 84 14.92 -13.77 -5.76
C LYS A 84 13.57 -14.22 -5.17
N ARG A 85 13.36 -15.52 -4.96
CA ARG A 85 12.22 -16.06 -4.21
C ARG A 85 12.17 -15.53 -2.77
N GLY A 86 13.30 -15.55 -2.06
CA GLY A 86 13.38 -15.02 -0.69
C GLY A 86 13.05 -13.51 -0.60
N TYR A 87 13.45 -12.74 -1.61
CA TYR A 87 13.16 -11.30 -1.69
C TYR A 87 11.66 -11.04 -1.90
N GLU A 88 11.01 -11.76 -2.81
CA GLU A 88 9.56 -11.60 -3.04
C GLU A 88 8.72 -12.11 -1.86
N LEU A 89 9.12 -13.22 -1.24
CA LEU A 89 8.51 -13.71 0.00
C LEU A 89 8.63 -12.69 1.13
N GLY A 90 9.81 -12.09 1.28
CA GLY A 90 10.05 -11.02 2.27
C GLY A 90 9.15 -9.81 2.05
N LYS A 91 8.89 -9.42 0.80
CA LYS A 91 7.95 -8.34 0.47
C LYS A 91 6.51 -8.70 0.87
N ILE A 92 6.04 -9.90 0.51
CA ILE A 92 4.64 -10.31 0.79
C ILE A 92 4.42 -10.48 2.30
N VAL A 93 5.30 -11.23 2.97
CA VAL A 93 5.20 -11.48 4.41
C VAL A 93 5.39 -10.19 5.19
N GLY A 94 6.40 -9.40 4.86
CA GLY A 94 6.69 -8.13 5.55
C GLY A 94 5.52 -7.15 5.47
N VAL A 95 4.90 -7.01 4.31
CA VAL A 95 3.73 -6.13 4.15
C VAL A 95 2.57 -6.62 5.00
N ARG A 96 2.29 -7.93 5.02
CA ARG A 96 1.23 -8.50 5.86
C ARG A 96 1.50 -8.30 7.34
N VAL A 97 2.72 -8.57 7.79
CA VAL A 97 3.13 -8.33 9.19
C VAL A 97 3.01 -6.85 9.55
N PHE A 98 3.48 -5.94 8.70
CA PHE A 98 3.38 -4.51 8.99
C PHE A 98 1.93 -4.03 8.98
N THR A 99 1.08 -4.50 8.07
CA THR A 99 -0.36 -4.18 8.13
C THR A 99 -1.01 -4.71 9.41
N ASN A 100 -0.66 -5.93 9.83
CA ASN A 100 -1.11 -6.50 11.10
C ASN A 100 -0.62 -5.68 12.31
N MET A 101 0.64 -5.22 12.28
CA MET A 101 1.19 -4.35 13.32
C MET A 101 0.52 -2.98 13.33
N ILE A 102 0.19 -2.38 12.19
CA ILE A 102 -0.58 -1.13 12.16
C ILE A 102 -1.91 -1.31 12.88
N ASP A 103 -2.57 -2.45 12.71
CA ASP A 103 -3.87 -2.72 13.33
C ASP A 103 -3.76 -3.03 14.84
N ASN A 104 -2.64 -3.61 15.29
CA ASN A 104 -2.53 -4.19 16.65
C ASN A 104 -1.37 -3.66 17.51
N CYS A 105 -0.57 -2.72 17.01
CA CYS A 105 0.60 -2.15 17.71
C CYS A 105 0.56 -0.62 17.64
N ASP A 106 0.15 0.03 18.73
CA ASP A 106 -0.03 1.49 18.77
C ASP A 106 1.27 2.26 18.53
N GLU A 107 2.39 1.79 19.08
CA GLU A 107 3.69 2.43 18.86
C GLU A 107 4.09 2.40 17.38
N PHE A 108 3.88 1.24 16.72
CA PHE A 108 4.17 1.09 15.30
C PHE A 108 3.26 1.99 14.43
N TYR A 109 1.98 2.05 14.79
CA TYR A 109 1.02 2.96 14.16
C TYR A 109 1.44 4.43 14.28
N GLU A 110 1.83 4.89 15.47
CA GLU A 110 2.24 6.29 15.67
C GLU A 110 3.53 6.65 14.91
N ILE A 111 4.48 5.72 14.80
CA ILE A 111 5.69 5.90 13.97
C ILE A 111 5.29 6.11 12.50
N PHE A 112 4.48 5.21 11.94
CA PHE A 112 4.08 5.29 10.54
C PHE A 112 3.17 6.47 10.23
N LYS A 113 2.27 6.82 11.14
CA LYS A 113 1.41 8.00 11.02
C LYS A 113 2.22 9.28 10.85
N LYS A 114 3.33 9.43 11.58
CA LYS A 114 4.28 10.56 11.43
C LYS A 114 5.02 10.55 10.09
N MET A 115 5.22 9.37 9.49
CA MET A 115 5.86 9.23 8.18
C MET A 115 4.93 9.54 6.99
N ILE A 116 3.61 9.36 7.13
CA ILE A 116 2.64 9.56 6.03
C ILE A 116 2.82 10.88 5.27
N PRO A 117 2.87 12.06 5.93
CA PRO A 117 2.92 13.33 5.20
C PRO A 117 4.15 13.47 4.32
N LYS A 118 5.26 12.79 4.64
CA LYS A 118 6.48 12.81 3.83
C LYS A 118 6.37 11.94 2.58
N VAL A 119 5.65 10.81 2.68
CA VAL A 119 5.60 9.80 1.61
C VAL A 119 4.43 10.04 0.64
N ILE A 120 3.31 10.55 1.15
CA ILE A 120 2.08 10.81 0.39
C ILE A 120 1.83 12.33 0.30
N ASP A 121 2.87 13.09 -0.05
CA ASP A 121 2.74 14.53 -0.27
C ASP A 121 2.36 14.81 -1.73
N PRO A 122 1.14 15.29 -2.04
CA PRO A 122 0.83 15.74 -3.40
C PRO A 122 1.66 16.95 -3.85
N ASN A 123 2.39 17.63 -2.95
CA ASN A 123 3.29 18.71 -3.29
C ASN A 123 4.68 18.23 -3.74
N THR A 124 5.05 16.96 -3.52
CA THR A 124 6.26 16.39 -4.16
C THR A 124 6.01 16.08 -5.63
N VAL A 125 4.74 15.96 -6.04
CA VAL A 125 4.35 15.99 -7.44
C VAL A 125 4.53 17.42 -7.96
N PRO A 126 5.14 17.66 -9.14
CA PRO A 126 5.43 19.00 -9.62
C PRO A 126 4.18 19.89 -9.65
N ILE A 127 4.34 21.17 -9.29
CA ILE A 127 3.23 22.14 -9.22
C ILE A 127 2.94 22.65 -10.62
N TYR A 128 1.80 22.21 -11.13
CA TYR A 128 1.31 22.54 -12.46
C TYR A 128 0.19 23.59 -12.36
N GLY A 129 0.32 24.67 -13.13
CA GLY A 129 -0.48 25.89 -13.03
C GLY A 129 -1.76 25.88 -13.86
N GLU A 130 -2.50 27.00 -13.89
CA GLU A 130 -3.69 27.16 -14.73
C GLU A 130 -3.39 27.01 -16.23
N GLY A 131 -2.24 27.51 -16.70
CA GLY A 131 -1.83 27.37 -18.10
C GLY A 131 -1.66 25.90 -18.55
N GLU A 132 -1.45 24.99 -17.62
CA GLU A 132 -1.35 23.57 -17.91
C GLU A 132 -2.71 22.89 -17.99
N ILE A 133 -3.66 23.31 -17.15
CA ILE A 133 -5.05 22.87 -17.26
C ILE A 133 -5.61 23.22 -18.65
N ASP A 134 -5.35 24.44 -19.13
CA ASP A 134 -5.85 24.90 -20.42
C ASP A 134 -5.16 24.13 -21.57
N SER A 135 -3.84 23.93 -21.49
CA SER A 135 -3.10 23.11 -22.47
C SER A 135 -3.63 21.67 -22.56
N LEU A 136 -3.80 21.00 -21.41
CA LEU A 136 -4.34 19.64 -21.33
C LEU A 136 -5.81 19.58 -21.78
N THR A 137 -6.58 20.64 -21.52
CA THR A 137 -7.96 20.75 -22.00
C THR A 137 -8.00 20.86 -23.52
N ASN A 138 -7.16 21.72 -24.11
CA ASN A 138 -7.03 21.83 -25.55
C ASN A 138 -6.62 20.49 -26.19
N HIS A 139 -5.67 19.75 -25.59
CA HIS A 139 -5.30 18.41 -26.06
C HIS A 139 -6.52 17.48 -26.13
N ILE A 140 -7.29 17.41 -25.05
CA ILE A 140 -8.50 16.58 -24.95
C ILE A 140 -9.56 17.02 -25.97
N GLU A 141 -9.77 18.32 -26.14
CA GLU A 141 -10.70 18.87 -27.13
C GLU A 141 -10.28 18.59 -28.58
N LEU A 142 -8.97 18.51 -28.84
CA LEU A 142 -8.40 18.07 -30.12
C LEU A 142 -8.42 16.54 -30.30
N GLY A 143 -9.03 15.79 -29.37
CA GLY A 143 -9.17 14.35 -29.43
C GLY A 143 -7.97 13.56 -28.89
N ILE A 144 -6.97 14.22 -28.31
CA ILE A 144 -5.80 13.60 -27.68
C ILE A 144 -6.19 13.13 -26.27
N ASN A 145 -7.05 12.10 -26.23
CA ASN A 145 -7.61 11.50 -25.02
C ASN A 145 -6.63 10.49 -24.39
N LEU A 146 -5.48 10.99 -23.95
CA LEU A 146 -4.45 10.16 -23.32
C LEU A 146 -4.71 10.03 -21.82
N PHE A 147 -4.48 8.82 -21.31
CA PHE A 147 -4.51 8.51 -19.88
C PHE A 147 -3.72 9.54 -19.04
N ASP A 148 -2.49 9.87 -19.46
CA ASP A 148 -1.62 10.79 -18.74
C ASP A 148 -2.21 12.22 -18.70
N ASN A 149 -2.81 12.69 -19.80
CA ASN A 149 -3.44 14.02 -19.84
C ASN A 149 -4.54 14.18 -18.78
N TYR A 150 -5.34 13.13 -18.56
CA TYR A 150 -6.39 13.14 -17.53
C TYR A 150 -5.80 13.08 -16.11
N CYS A 151 -4.79 12.24 -15.88
CA CYS A 151 -4.09 12.20 -14.59
C CYS A 151 -3.46 13.55 -14.24
N ASP A 152 -2.72 14.15 -15.17
CA ASP A 152 -2.01 15.41 -14.95
C ASP A 152 -2.99 16.57 -14.73
N ARG A 153 -4.07 16.63 -15.54
CA ARG A 153 -5.09 17.66 -15.37
C ARG A 153 -5.85 17.49 -14.06
N ALA A 154 -6.08 16.26 -13.61
CA ALA A 154 -6.69 16.02 -12.31
C ALA A 154 -5.85 16.58 -11.16
N ILE A 155 -4.54 16.36 -11.18
CA ILE A 155 -3.60 16.88 -10.17
C ILE A 155 -3.63 18.41 -10.19
N ALA A 156 -3.56 19.02 -11.38
CA ALA A 156 -3.63 20.47 -11.53
C ALA A 156 -4.96 21.04 -11.02
N TYR A 157 -6.10 20.39 -11.32
CA TYR A 157 -7.40 20.74 -10.75
C TYR A 157 -7.43 20.62 -9.23
N TYR A 158 -6.87 19.55 -8.67
CA TYR A 158 -6.85 19.33 -7.23
C TYR A 158 -6.05 20.42 -6.51
N LYS A 159 -4.88 20.79 -7.03
CA LYS A 159 -4.05 21.90 -6.49
C LYS A 159 -4.76 23.25 -6.55
N LYS A 160 -5.70 23.42 -7.49
CA LYS A 160 -6.59 24.59 -7.59
C LYS A 160 -7.88 24.44 -6.78
N SER A 161 -7.94 23.49 -5.85
CA SER A 161 -9.11 23.18 -5.03
C SER A 161 -10.36 22.78 -5.83
N LYS A 162 -10.21 22.44 -7.13
CA LYS A 162 -11.29 21.98 -8.02
C LYS A 162 -11.48 20.46 -7.88
N THR A 163 -11.66 19.98 -6.65
CA THR A 163 -11.72 18.56 -6.28
C THR A 163 -12.67 17.73 -7.14
N LYS A 164 -13.88 18.22 -7.43
CA LYS A 164 -14.85 17.47 -8.25
C LYS A 164 -14.35 17.22 -9.67
N LYS A 165 -13.69 18.21 -10.27
CA LYS A 165 -13.10 18.09 -11.62
C LYS A 165 -11.92 17.12 -11.60
N ALA A 166 -11.09 17.20 -10.55
CA ALA A 166 -9.99 16.27 -10.36
C ALA A 166 -10.46 14.80 -10.31
N ILE A 167 -11.47 14.51 -9.48
CA ILE A 167 -12.04 13.16 -9.42
C ILE A 167 -12.62 12.72 -10.76
N SER A 168 -13.36 13.60 -11.45
CA SER A 168 -13.92 13.29 -12.77
C SER A 168 -12.86 12.95 -13.82
N ASP A 169 -11.72 13.65 -13.81
CA ASP A 169 -10.62 13.35 -14.71
C ASP A 169 -9.93 12.03 -14.34
N LEU A 170 -9.77 11.72 -13.05
CA LEU A 170 -9.25 10.42 -12.61
C LEU A 170 -10.18 9.27 -12.98
N ASP A 171 -11.50 9.47 -12.89
CA ASP A 171 -12.47 8.48 -13.34
C ASP A 171 -12.36 8.24 -14.86
N LYS A 172 -12.08 9.29 -15.65
CA LYS A 172 -11.77 9.13 -17.08
C LYS A 172 -10.46 8.40 -17.34
N ALA A 173 -9.41 8.65 -16.55
CA ALA A 173 -8.18 7.90 -16.64
C ALA A 173 -8.41 6.40 -16.35
N ILE A 174 -9.23 6.07 -15.34
CA ILE A 174 -9.63 4.68 -15.02
C ILE A 174 -10.39 4.04 -16.19
N GLU A 175 -11.32 4.76 -16.82
CA GLU A 175 -12.03 4.26 -18.02
C GLU A 175 -11.07 3.93 -19.17
N LEU A 176 -10.01 4.73 -19.36
CA LEU A 176 -9.03 4.54 -20.44
C LEU A 176 -8.04 3.41 -20.17
N LYS A 177 -7.57 3.27 -18.92
CA LYS A 177 -6.67 2.19 -18.51
C LYS A 177 -7.07 1.68 -17.11
N PRO A 178 -7.98 0.69 -17.03
CA PRO A 178 -8.53 0.22 -15.75
C PRO A 178 -7.53 -0.61 -14.92
N ASP A 179 -6.42 -1.02 -15.51
CA ASP A 179 -5.36 -1.80 -14.87
C ASP A 179 -4.28 -0.93 -14.21
N GLN A 180 -4.39 0.41 -14.31
CA GLN A 180 -3.38 1.32 -13.80
C GLN A 180 -3.66 1.70 -12.33
N PRO A 181 -2.68 1.56 -11.42
CA PRO A 181 -2.86 1.95 -10.03
C PRO A 181 -2.87 3.48 -9.83
N THR A 182 -2.24 4.23 -10.73
CA THR A 182 -1.99 5.68 -10.59
C THR A 182 -3.24 6.52 -10.28
N PRO A 183 -4.39 6.36 -10.97
CA PRO A 183 -5.56 7.18 -10.69
C PRO A 183 -6.14 6.89 -9.29
N HIS A 184 -6.12 5.63 -8.86
CA HIS A 184 -6.54 5.23 -7.52
C HIS A 184 -5.63 5.82 -6.44
N ILE A 185 -4.31 5.87 -6.67
CA ILE A 185 -3.40 6.58 -5.76
C ILE A 185 -3.83 8.04 -5.64
N TYR A 186 -4.03 8.76 -6.75
CA TYR A 186 -4.43 10.17 -6.70
C TYR A 186 -5.80 10.37 -6.04
N LYS A 187 -6.80 9.53 -6.31
CA LYS A 187 -8.09 9.58 -5.61
C LYS A 187 -7.92 9.37 -4.11
N GLY A 188 -7.07 8.42 -3.70
CA GLY A 188 -6.72 8.18 -2.31
C GLY A 188 -6.13 9.41 -1.62
N ILE A 189 -5.17 10.08 -2.27
CA ILE A 189 -4.55 11.33 -1.79
C ILE A 189 -5.60 12.43 -1.64
N ILE A 190 -6.41 12.65 -2.68
CA ILE A 190 -7.45 13.67 -2.70
C ILE A 190 -8.47 13.43 -1.58
N HIS A 191 -8.91 12.18 -1.40
CA HIS A 191 -9.85 11.83 -0.34
C HIS A 191 -9.24 12.01 1.05
N ARG A 192 -7.99 11.59 1.27
CA ARG A 192 -7.29 11.75 2.55
C ARG A 192 -7.22 13.22 2.95
N ASN A 193 -6.79 14.08 2.03
CA ASN A 193 -6.65 15.51 2.31
C ASN A 193 -8.01 16.21 2.52
N ASN A 194 -9.08 15.66 1.96
CA ASN A 194 -10.45 16.06 2.25
C ASN A 194 -11.03 15.36 3.49
N LYS A 195 -10.20 14.71 4.32
CA LYS A 195 -10.55 13.96 5.54
C LYS A 195 -11.57 12.84 5.32
N LYS A 196 -11.64 12.30 4.09
CA LYS A 196 -12.49 11.15 3.74
C LYS A 196 -11.66 9.86 3.86
N TYR A 197 -11.29 9.50 5.08
CA TYR A 197 -10.29 8.45 5.33
C TYR A 197 -10.72 7.06 4.83
N CYS A 198 -11.96 6.63 5.05
CA CYS A 198 -12.44 5.36 4.49
C CYS A 198 -12.40 5.33 2.96
N SER A 199 -12.80 6.42 2.30
CA SER A 199 -12.72 6.50 0.84
C SER A 199 -11.28 6.44 0.37
N ALA A 200 -10.37 7.12 1.06
CA ALA A 200 -8.95 7.10 0.75
C ALA A 200 -8.33 5.71 0.91
N ALA A 201 -8.63 5.03 2.02
CA ALA A 201 -8.20 3.66 2.28
C ALA A 201 -8.63 2.70 1.15
N LYS A 202 -9.90 2.76 0.74
CA LYS A 202 -10.42 1.92 -0.34
C LYS A 202 -9.69 2.13 -1.67
N GLU A 203 -9.41 3.38 -2.02
CA GLU A 203 -8.66 3.69 -3.25
C GLU A 203 -7.22 3.17 -3.17
N PHE A 204 -6.56 3.28 -2.01
CA PHE A 204 -5.22 2.72 -1.81
C PHE A 204 -5.18 1.19 -1.80
N GLU A 205 -6.20 0.52 -1.27
CA GLU A 205 -6.34 -0.95 -1.40
C GLU A 205 -6.49 -1.35 -2.86
N THR A 206 -7.30 -0.61 -3.62
CA THR A 206 -7.48 -0.85 -5.05
C THR A 206 -6.16 -0.66 -5.80
N ALA A 207 -5.42 0.42 -5.51
CA ALA A 207 -4.10 0.65 -6.09
C ALA A 207 -3.11 -0.48 -5.78
N TYR A 208 -3.12 -1.02 -4.55
CA TYR A 208 -2.30 -2.17 -4.19
C TYR A 208 -2.67 -3.43 -4.99
N GLN A 209 -3.97 -3.72 -5.14
CA GLN A 209 -4.46 -4.84 -5.96
C GLN A 209 -4.06 -4.73 -7.43
N LEU A 210 -3.89 -3.50 -7.92
CA LEU A 210 -3.42 -3.19 -9.27
C LEU A 210 -1.88 -3.11 -9.40
N GLY A 211 -1.13 -3.58 -8.39
CA GLY A 211 0.33 -3.68 -8.45
C GLY A 211 1.11 -2.44 -7.99
N SER A 212 0.47 -1.50 -7.28
CA SER A 212 1.17 -0.37 -6.65
C SER A 212 2.14 -0.82 -5.55
N ASN A 213 3.06 0.08 -5.19
CA ASN A 213 4.02 -0.14 -4.11
C ASN A 213 3.31 -0.59 -2.82
N PRO A 214 3.76 -1.68 -2.17
CA PRO A 214 3.11 -2.22 -0.98
C PRO A 214 2.98 -1.25 0.21
N MET A 215 3.81 -0.20 0.29
CA MET A 215 3.65 0.88 1.27
C MET A 215 2.27 1.54 1.21
N ILE A 216 1.63 1.57 0.04
CA ILE A 216 0.29 2.14 -0.13
C ILE A 216 -0.75 1.36 0.69
N LEU A 217 -0.57 0.04 0.85
CA LEU A 217 -1.45 -0.78 1.66
C LEU A 217 -1.26 -0.51 3.16
N ILE A 218 -0.01 -0.32 3.61
CA ILE A 218 0.29 0.08 4.99
C ILE A 218 -0.39 1.42 5.31
N PHE A 219 -0.33 2.38 4.38
CA PHE A 219 -1.02 3.65 4.54
C PHE A 219 -2.53 3.52 4.54
N SER A 220 -3.09 2.64 3.72
CA SER A 220 -4.52 2.33 3.76
C SER A 220 -4.95 1.90 5.17
N ARG A 221 -4.21 0.99 5.82
CA ARG A 221 -4.51 0.52 7.18
C ARG A 221 -4.51 1.63 8.22
N ILE A 222 -3.57 2.56 8.11
CA ILE A 222 -3.54 3.74 9.01
C ILE A 222 -4.82 4.57 8.82
N LEU A 223 -5.23 4.82 7.57
CA LEU A 223 -6.45 5.56 7.28
C LEU A 223 -7.72 4.82 7.72
N ILE A 224 -7.72 3.48 7.74
CA ILE A 224 -8.83 2.69 8.28
C ILE A 224 -8.99 2.96 9.79
N ARG A 225 -7.88 2.96 10.54
CA ARG A 225 -7.90 3.33 11.96
C ARG A 225 -8.37 4.77 12.18
N GLU A 226 -8.03 5.69 11.29
CA GLU A 226 -8.51 7.08 11.35
C GLU A 226 -9.98 7.24 10.90
N CYS A 227 -10.53 6.31 10.13
CA CYS A 227 -11.94 6.35 9.75
C CYS A 227 -12.89 5.90 10.86
N GLY A 228 -12.45 4.95 11.70
CA GLY A 228 -13.24 4.38 12.79
C GLY A 228 -13.28 5.23 14.08
N ASN A 229 -12.53 6.34 14.12
CA ASN A 229 -12.50 7.31 15.21
C ASN A 229 -13.25 8.59 14.83
#